data_AF-A0A1L9BU01-F1
#
_entry.id   AF-A0A1L9BU01-F1
#
_cell.length_a   1.000
_cell.length_b   1.000
_cell.length_c   1.000
_cell.angle_alpha   90.00
_cell.angle_beta   90.00
_cell.angle_gamma   90.00
#
_symmetry.space_group_name_H-M   'P 1'
#
loop_
_entity.id
_entity.type
_entity.pdbx_description
1 polymer ?
#
loop_
_entity_poly.entity_id
_entity_poly.type
_entity_poly.pdbx_seq_one_letter_code
_entity_poly.pdbx_strand_id
1 'polypeptide(L)'
;MEAIEVSRRVWERLLAIRDGASCACCGSFSAPERAALQVYGPIARRDLRPITVAQVGQSLDGRIATASGDARDVSGPDGLAHLHRLRALVDGVVIGVRTALHDNPRLTVRLCDGSNPARIVIDPRGRLPDDAPVLTNCGARRIIVQAVDRPRPAGVEVLPLSADDGRLDPRQILEGLRGMGIGHLLIEGGGLTITGFLEAGLLDLLQVSVAPLIIGSGPQGLTTRTEVQTLSQAYRPQTRIFGLGSDIVFDCALGAQAIAAQEPVHRQGHSAAC
;
A
#
# COMPACT_ATOMS: atom_id res chain seq x y z
N MET A 1 -4.44 -20.90 7.64
CA MET A 1 -4.15 -20.04 6.49
C MET A 1 -5.25 -20.26 5.48
N GLU A 2 -5.99 -19.21 5.14
CA GLU A 2 -7.10 -19.32 4.19
C GLU A 2 -6.61 -18.90 2.80
N ALA A 3 -6.75 -19.78 1.81
CA ALA A 3 -6.49 -19.41 0.43
C ALA A 3 -7.57 -18.41 -0.02
N ILE A 4 -7.18 -17.36 -0.73
CA ILE A 4 -8.13 -16.39 -1.28
C ILE A 4 -8.51 -16.75 -2.70
N GLU A 5 -9.75 -16.44 -3.07
CA GLU A 5 -10.21 -16.47 -4.45
C GLU A 5 -10.80 -15.11 -4.80
N VAL A 6 -10.13 -14.38 -5.70
CA VAL A 6 -10.63 -13.10 -6.21
C VAL A 6 -11.37 -13.36 -7.52
N SER A 7 -12.55 -13.96 -7.41
CA SER A 7 -13.45 -14.16 -8.55
C SER A 7 -13.95 -12.81 -9.10
N ARG A 8 -14.46 -12.80 -10.33
CA ARG A 8 -15.01 -11.59 -10.96
C ARG A 8 -16.06 -10.90 -10.07
N ARG A 9 -16.98 -11.68 -9.49
CA ARG A 9 -18.03 -11.15 -8.61
C ARG A 9 -17.47 -10.54 -7.31
N VAL A 10 -16.41 -11.11 -6.75
CA VAL A 10 -15.74 -10.54 -5.56
C VAL A 10 -15.06 -9.24 -5.92
N TRP A 11 -14.40 -9.18 -7.08
CA TRP A 11 -13.73 -7.97 -7.52
C TRP A 11 -14.72 -6.83 -7.82
N GLU A 12 -15.79 -7.12 -8.56
CA GLU A 12 -16.89 -6.17 -8.79
C GLU A 12 -17.51 -5.69 -7.47
N ARG A 13 -17.66 -6.59 -6.49
CA ARG A 13 -18.12 -6.25 -5.13
C ARG A 13 -17.17 -5.28 -4.42
N LEU A 14 -15.86 -5.50 -4.49
CA LEU A 14 -14.86 -4.63 -3.85
C LEU A 14 -14.81 -3.25 -4.48
N LEU A 15 -14.92 -3.16 -5.81
CA LEU A 15 -15.04 -1.87 -6.51
C LEU A 15 -16.35 -1.15 -6.12
N ALA A 16 -17.47 -1.86 -6.04
CA ALA A 16 -18.72 -1.28 -5.57
C ALA A 16 -18.63 -0.80 -4.11
N ILE A 17 -17.93 -1.51 -3.22
CA ILE A 17 -17.66 -1.05 -1.84
C ILE A 17 -16.81 0.22 -1.87
N ARG A 18 -15.79 0.29 -2.73
CA ARG A 18 -14.95 1.49 -2.92
C ARG A 18 -15.77 2.70 -3.33
N ASP A 19 -16.73 2.51 -4.22
CA ASP A 19 -17.62 3.59 -4.69
C ASP A 19 -18.80 3.85 -3.73
N GLY A 20 -18.87 3.12 -2.61
CA GLY A 20 -19.95 3.21 -1.62
C GLY A 20 -21.24 2.51 -2.07
N ALA A 21 -21.30 1.89 -3.23
CA ALA A 21 -22.48 1.21 -3.73
C ALA A 21 -22.80 -0.14 -3.04
N SER A 22 -21.92 -0.66 -2.17
CA SER A 22 -22.10 -1.98 -1.55
C SER A 22 -21.45 -2.13 -0.15
N CYS A 23 -21.81 -3.22 0.56
CA CYS A 23 -21.22 -3.70 1.81
C CYS A 23 -20.37 -4.97 1.61
N ALA A 24 -19.47 -5.24 2.55
CA ALA A 24 -18.67 -6.48 2.61
C ALA A 24 -19.37 -7.64 3.34
N CYS A 25 -20.44 -7.38 4.11
CA CYS A 25 -21.13 -8.41 4.91
C CYS A 25 -22.31 -9.09 4.18
N CYS A 26 -22.73 -8.54 3.05
CA CYS A 26 -23.96 -8.93 2.36
C CYS A 26 -23.64 -9.84 1.15
N GLY A 27 -24.56 -10.71 0.76
CA GLY A 27 -24.37 -11.71 -0.30
C GLY A 27 -23.80 -13.07 0.16
N SER A 28 -23.90 -14.08 -0.71
CA SER A 28 -23.39 -15.43 -0.47
C SER A 28 -22.11 -15.70 -1.25
N PHE A 29 -21.00 -15.84 -0.54
CA PHE A 29 -19.66 -16.10 -1.08
C PHE A 29 -19.13 -17.46 -0.62
N SER A 30 -18.21 -18.07 -1.36
CA SER A 30 -17.45 -19.23 -0.89
C SER A 30 -16.51 -18.83 0.26
N ALA A 31 -15.90 -19.81 0.94
CA ALA A 31 -14.91 -19.48 1.97
C ALA A 31 -13.68 -18.74 1.40
N PRO A 32 -13.05 -19.19 0.28
CA PRO A 32 -11.97 -18.44 -0.36
C PRO A 32 -12.34 -17.03 -0.83
N GLU A 33 -13.58 -16.84 -1.29
CA GLU A 33 -14.07 -15.52 -1.70
C GLU A 33 -14.33 -14.59 -0.49
N ARG A 34 -14.84 -15.14 0.62
CA ARG A 34 -14.94 -14.39 1.88
C ARG A 34 -13.56 -13.97 2.39
N ALA A 35 -12.56 -14.85 2.29
CA ALA A 35 -11.19 -14.53 2.64
C ALA A 35 -10.64 -13.37 1.79
N ALA A 36 -10.94 -13.35 0.48
CA ALA A 36 -10.62 -12.20 -0.38
C ALA A 36 -11.33 -10.90 0.08
N LEU A 37 -12.63 -10.96 0.41
CA LEU A 37 -13.36 -9.82 0.96
C LEU A 37 -12.77 -9.32 2.30
N GLN A 38 -12.24 -10.21 3.13
CA GLN A 38 -11.59 -9.84 4.38
C GLN A 38 -10.25 -9.13 4.17
N VAL A 39 -9.45 -9.56 3.19
CA VAL A 39 -8.16 -8.93 2.87
C VAL A 39 -8.34 -7.53 2.28
N TYR A 40 -9.27 -7.37 1.36
CA TYR A 40 -9.41 -6.12 0.58
C TYR A 40 -10.52 -5.19 1.09
N GLY A 41 -11.52 -5.73 1.78
CA GLY A 41 -12.69 -4.98 2.26
C GLY A 41 -12.34 -3.78 3.13
N PRO A 42 -11.45 -3.90 4.15
CA PRO A 42 -11.01 -2.76 4.95
C PRO A 42 -10.37 -1.65 4.13
N ILE A 43 -9.74 -1.99 3.01
CA ILE A 43 -9.06 -1.04 2.11
C ILE A 43 -10.05 -0.36 1.16
N ALA A 44 -11.04 -1.12 0.67
CA ALA A 44 -12.07 -0.65 -0.23
C ALA A 44 -13.03 0.33 0.48
N ARG A 45 -13.48 0.00 1.70
CA ARG A 45 -14.51 0.75 2.44
C ARG A 45 -14.22 2.24 2.54
N ARG A 46 -15.20 3.09 2.23
CA ARG A 46 -15.12 4.56 2.34
C ARG A 46 -15.95 5.15 3.48
N ASP A 47 -16.66 4.32 4.23
CA ASP A 47 -17.39 4.69 5.43
C ASP A 47 -16.47 4.79 6.67
N LEU A 48 -15.21 4.38 6.52
CA LEU A 48 -14.15 4.58 7.49
C LEU A 48 -13.48 5.94 7.29
N ARG A 49 -12.71 6.38 8.29
CA ARG A 49 -11.80 7.52 8.13
C ARG A 49 -10.74 7.21 7.06
N PRO A 50 -10.08 8.23 6.47
CA PRO A 50 -8.90 8.02 5.63
C PRO A 50 -7.89 7.06 6.25
N ILE A 51 -7.55 5.99 5.54
CA ILE A 51 -6.61 4.97 6.00
C ILE A 51 -5.26 5.08 5.29
N THR A 52 -4.19 4.66 5.97
CA THR A 52 -2.88 4.45 5.37
C THR A 52 -2.52 2.97 5.44
N VAL A 53 -2.32 2.34 4.29
CA VAL A 53 -1.91 0.96 4.15
C VAL A 53 -0.46 0.93 3.70
N ALA A 54 0.37 0.06 4.25
CA ALA A 54 1.67 -0.26 3.67
C ALA A 54 1.68 -1.68 3.12
N GLN A 55 2.37 -1.90 2.01
CA GLN A 55 2.63 -3.23 1.47
C GLN A 55 4.12 -3.42 1.20
N VAL A 56 4.68 -4.52 1.70
CA VAL A 56 6.05 -4.95 1.41
C VAL A 56 6.05 -6.39 0.90
N GLY A 57 6.60 -6.61 -0.28
CA GLY A 57 6.85 -7.93 -0.85
C GLY A 57 8.29 -8.34 -0.59
N GLN A 58 8.51 -9.49 0.06
CA GLN A 58 9.85 -9.96 0.43
C GLN A 58 10.01 -11.47 0.20
N SER A 59 11.26 -11.91 0.18
CA SER A 59 11.65 -13.32 0.20
C SER A 59 11.39 -13.98 1.57
N LEU A 60 11.54 -15.31 1.65
CA LEU A 60 11.42 -16.09 2.89
C LEU A 60 12.43 -15.64 3.97
N ASP A 61 13.61 -15.18 3.56
CA ASP A 61 14.65 -14.62 4.43
C ASP A 61 14.55 -13.10 4.62
N GLY A 62 13.39 -12.52 4.27
CA GLY A 62 13.01 -11.14 4.61
C GLY A 62 13.67 -10.06 3.75
N ARG A 63 14.07 -10.37 2.51
CA ARG A 63 14.78 -9.45 1.62
C ARG A 63 13.87 -8.92 0.51
N ILE A 64 14.11 -7.68 0.09
CA ILE A 64 13.31 -6.98 -0.94
C ILE A 64 14.06 -6.75 -2.26
N ALA A 65 15.36 -7.04 -2.28
CA ALA A 65 16.20 -6.98 -3.46
C ALA A 65 17.44 -7.85 -3.22
N THR A 66 18.20 -8.17 -4.26
CA THR A 66 19.53 -8.77 -4.14
C THR A 66 20.56 -7.75 -3.60
N ALA A 67 21.77 -8.20 -3.27
CA ALA A 67 22.85 -7.32 -2.83
C ALA A 67 23.27 -6.28 -3.89
N SER A 68 23.07 -6.59 -5.18
CA SER A 68 23.29 -5.65 -6.28
C SER A 68 22.12 -4.68 -6.51
N GLY A 69 21.02 -4.84 -5.76
CA GLY A 69 19.82 -4.02 -5.87
C GLY A 69 18.80 -4.50 -6.90
N ASP A 70 18.92 -5.71 -7.44
CA ASP A 70 17.87 -6.27 -8.32
C ASP A 70 16.66 -6.66 -7.47
N ALA A 71 15.56 -5.93 -7.66
CA ALA A 71 14.28 -6.13 -6.98
C ALA A 71 13.20 -6.71 -7.91
N ARG A 72 13.55 -7.10 -9.14
CA ARG A 72 12.59 -7.66 -10.09
C ARG A 72 12.14 -9.05 -9.63
N ASP A 73 10.84 -9.29 -9.77
CA ASP A 73 10.22 -10.59 -9.54
C ASP A 73 10.45 -11.19 -8.14
N VAL A 74 10.69 -10.33 -7.13
CA VAL A 74 10.67 -10.77 -5.72
C VAL A 74 9.28 -11.28 -5.36
N SER A 75 8.23 -10.58 -5.77
CA SER A 75 6.86 -11.09 -5.68
C SER A 75 6.52 -11.95 -6.90
N GLY A 76 5.84 -13.07 -6.67
CA GLY A 76 5.32 -13.91 -7.75
C GLY A 76 4.15 -13.25 -8.49
N PRO A 77 3.60 -13.90 -9.54
CA PRO A 77 2.45 -13.39 -10.29
C PRO A 77 1.26 -13.05 -9.39
N ASP A 78 1.01 -13.86 -8.36
CA ASP A 78 -0.08 -13.66 -7.41
C ASP A 78 0.16 -12.48 -6.47
N GLY A 79 1.41 -12.29 -6.02
CA GLY A 79 1.83 -11.11 -5.25
C GLY A 79 1.72 -9.82 -6.07
N LEU A 80 2.10 -9.86 -7.36
CA LEU A 80 1.92 -8.74 -8.28
C LEU A 80 0.45 -8.42 -8.51
N ALA A 81 -0.40 -9.44 -8.71
CA ALA A 81 -1.84 -9.26 -8.85
C ALA A 81 -2.45 -8.65 -7.57
N HIS A 82 -2.03 -9.11 -6.39
CA HIS A 82 -2.41 -8.53 -5.11
C HIS A 82 -2.04 -7.05 -5.01
N LEU A 83 -0.80 -6.68 -5.33
CA LEU A 83 -0.35 -5.28 -5.32
C LEU A 83 -1.18 -4.40 -6.27
N HIS A 84 -1.49 -4.91 -7.47
CA HIS A 84 -2.35 -4.22 -8.42
C HIS A 84 -3.77 -4.01 -7.90
N ARG A 85 -4.33 -4.97 -7.15
CA ARG A 85 -5.63 -4.83 -6.48
C ARG A 85 -5.59 -3.78 -5.37
N LEU A 86 -4.50 -3.72 -4.58
CA LEU A 86 -4.34 -2.65 -3.59
C LEU A 86 -4.33 -1.27 -4.25
N ARG A 87 -3.54 -1.09 -5.32
CA ARG A 87 -3.51 0.16 -6.09
C ARG A 87 -4.89 0.57 -6.61
N ALA A 88 -5.70 -0.41 -7.03
CA ALA A 88 -7.05 -0.18 -7.53
C ALA A 88 -8.08 0.16 -6.43
N LEU A 89 -7.74 0.04 -5.15
CA LEU A 89 -8.65 0.33 -4.02
C LEU A 89 -8.28 1.61 -3.27
N VAL A 90 -7.12 2.19 -3.52
CA VAL A 90 -6.63 3.42 -2.88
C VAL A 90 -6.76 4.64 -3.79
N ASP A 91 -6.67 5.82 -3.19
CA ASP A 91 -6.72 7.10 -3.92
C ASP A 91 -5.32 7.54 -4.36
N GLY A 92 -4.28 7.13 -3.64
CA GLY A 92 -2.89 7.42 -3.96
C GLY A 92 -1.92 6.30 -3.56
N VAL A 93 -0.84 6.15 -4.32
CA VAL A 93 0.28 5.26 -4.01
C VAL A 93 1.55 6.08 -3.85
N VAL A 94 2.26 5.84 -2.75
CA VAL A 94 3.44 6.59 -2.32
C VAL A 94 4.64 5.66 -2.36
N ILE A 95 5.72 6.13 -3.00
CA ILE A 95 7.04 5.50 -2.94
C ILE A 95 8.11 6.52 -2.55
N GLY A 96 9.26 6.04 -2.09
CA GLY A 96 10.45 6.88 -1.95
C GLY A 96 11.16 7.07 -3.30
N VAL A 97 11.86 8.20 -3.47
CA VAL A 97 12.62 8.46 -4.71
C VAL A 97 13.68 7.41 -5.03
N ARG A 98 14.26 6.71 -4.04
CA ARG A 98 15.19 5.59 -4.32
C ARG A 98 14.53 4.48 -5.12
N THR A 99 13.36 4.03 -4.69
CA THR A 99 12.53 3.05 -5.42
C THR A 99 12.20 3.57 -6.81
N ALA A 100 11.83 4.85 -6.93
CA ALA A 100 11.54 5.45 -8.24
C ALA A 100 12.74 5.41 -9.20
N LEU A 101 13.97 5.63 -8.69
CA LEU A 101 15.20 5.66 -9.48
C LEU A 101 15.72 4.26 -9.82
N HIS A 102 15.61 3.29 -8.91
CA HIS A 102 16.20 1.96 -9.08
C HIS A 102 15.26 0.95 -9.75
N ASP A 103 13.96 1.01 -9.43
CA ASP A 103 13.01 -0.02 -9.86
C ASP A 103 12.20 0.41 -11.09
N ASN A 104 12.33 1.68 -11.47
CA ASN A 104 11.64 2.30 -12.59
C ASN A 104 10.12 2.00 -12.65
N PRO A 105 9.36 2.19 -11.55
CA PRO A 105 7.99 1.72 -11.45
C PRO A 105 7.01 2.62 -12.21
N ARG A 106 5.96 2.02 -12.78
CA ARG A 106 4.84 2.76 -13.40
C ARG A 106 3.77 3.19 -12.40
N LEU A 107 3.63 2.48 -11.28
CA LEU A 107 2.61 2.69 -10.24
C LEU A 107 1.16 2.76 -10.77
N THR A 108 0.84 1.96 -11.79
CA THR A 108 -0.49 1.86 -12.41
C THR A 108 -1.18 0.55 -12.07
N VAL A 109 -2.48 0.47 -12.30
CA VAL A 109 -3.31 -0.74 -12.26
C VAL A 109 -3.30 -1.39 -13.65
N ARG A 110 -2.95 -2.68 -13.73
CA ARG A 110 -2.73 -3.42 -14.99
C ARG A 110 -3.16 -4.88 -14.94
N LEU A 111 -3.27 -5.47 -13.76
CA LEU A 111 -3.59 -6.89 -13.55
C LEU A 111 -4.99 -7.11 -12.93
N CYS A 112 -5.81 -6.07 -12.89
CA CYS A 112 -7.22 -6.11 -12.49
C CYS A 112 -7.94 -4.85 -13.00
N ASP A 113 -9.26 -4.85 -12.94
CA ASP A 113 -10.07 -3.67 -13.26
C ASP A 113 -10.01 -2.63 -12.14
N GLY A 114 -10.06 -1.35 -12.49
CA GLY A 114 -10.12 -0.25 -11.53
C GLY A 114 -9.28 0.95 -11.93
N SER A 115 -9.57 2.09 -11.32
CA SER A 115 -8.90 3.35 -11.61
C SER A 115 -7.45 3.36 -11.10
N ASN A 116 -6.55 3.98 -11.87
CA ASN A 116 -5.19 4.27 -11.43
C ASN A 116 -5.20 5.22 -10.22
N PRO A 117 -4.44 4.94 -9.15
CA PRO A 117 -4.28 5.88 -8.04
C PRO A 117 -3.40 7.07 -8.43
N ALA A 118 -3.47 8.16 -7.67
CA ALA A 118 -2.49 9.23 -7.74
C ALA A 118 -1.08 8.66 -7.46
N ARG A 119 -0.10 9.01 -8.30
CA ARG A 119 1.28 8.50 -8.18
C ARG A 119 2.12 9.53 -7.45
N ILE A 120 2.59 9.16 -6.27
CA ILE A 120 3.22 10.08 -5.32
C ILE A 120 4.66 9.63 -5.07
N VAL A 121 5.62 10.52 -5.28
CA VAL A 121 7.03 10.26 -4.99
C VAL A 121 7.54 11.22 -3.92
N ILE A 122 8.09 10.66 -2.84
CA ILE A 122 8.79 11.42 -1.80
C ILE A 122 10.23 11.66 -2.26
N ASP A 123 10.53 12.89 -2.62
CA ASP A 123 11.83 13.33 -3.15
C ASP A 123 12.28 14.66 -2.52
N PRO A 124 12.76 14.63 -1.26
CA PRO A 124 13.07 15.86 -0.51
C PRO A 124 14.09 16.76 -1.21
N ARG A 125 14.99 16.16 -2.01
CA ARG A 125 16.12 16.83 -2.66
C ARG A 125 15.92 17.06 -4.17
N GLY A 126 14.74 16.76 -4.72
CA GLY A 126 14.46 16.94 -6.14
C GLY A 126 15.39 16.14 -7.06
N ARG A 127 15.68 14.87 -6.74
CA ARG A 127 16.57 13.99 -7.51
C ARG A 127 15.88 13.30 -8.70
N LEU A 128 14.57 13.12 -8.65
CA LEU A 128 13.84 12.38 -9.69
C LEU A 128 13.93 13.12 -11.03
N PRO A 129 14.39 12.48 -12.12
CA PRO A 129 14.35 13.04 -13.47
C PRO A 129 12.90 13.32 -13.90
N ASP A 130 12.72 14.36 -14.71
CA ASP A 130 11.39 14.79 -15.15
C ASP A 130 10.79 13.87 -16.25
N ASP A 131 11.61 13.00 -16.82
CA ASP A 131 11.25 11.94 -17.77
C ASP A 131 11.10 10.55 -17.10
N ALA A 132 11.15 10.48 -15.77
CA ALA A 132 10.98 9.23 -15.05
C ALA A 132 9.61 8.58 -15.39
N PRO A 133 9.54 7.26 -15.68
CA PRO A 133 8.29 6.57 -16.04
C PRO A 133 7.11 6.69 -15.06
N VAL A 134 7.38 6.92 -13.78
CA VAL A 134 6.34 7.23 -12.78
C VAL A 134 5.64 8.58 -13.05
N LEU A 135 6.24 9.47 -13.82
CA LEU A 135 5.71 10.78 -14.25
C LEU A 135 5.09 10.77 -15.65
N THR A 136 5.18 9.67 -16.40
CA THR A 136 4.53 9.56 -17.72
C THR A 136 3.01 9.71 -17.56
N ASN A 137 2.37 10.57 -18.36
CA ASN A 137 0.93 10.79 -18.26
C ASN A 137 0.14 9.49 -18.53
N CYS A 138 -0.76 9.13 -17.61
CA CYS A 138 -1.65 7.98 -17.74
C CYS A 138 -3.10 8.31 -17.32
N GLY A 139 -3.45 9.60 -17.27
CA GLY A 139 -4.74 10.09 -16.77
C GLY A 139 -4.85 10.19 -15.25
N ALA A 140 -3.93 9.59 -14.49
CA ALA A 140 -3.86 9.77 -13.03
C ALA A 140 -2.97 10.95 -12.62
N ARG A 141 -3.30 11.54 -11.48
CA ARG A 141 -2.50 12.60 -10.82
C ARG A 141 -1.06 12.12 -10.58
N ARG A 142 -0.12 13.04 -10.70
CA ARG A 142 1.32 12.82 -10.49
C ARG A 142 1.78 13.87 -9.50
N ILE A 143 2.24 13.45 -8.33
CA ILE A 143 2.54 14.34 -7.22
C ILE A 143 3.97 14.08 -6.76
N ILE A 144 4.76 15.14 -6.68
CA ILE A 144 6.08 15.09 -6.06
C ILE A 144 6.01 15.80 -4.71
N VAL A 145 6.43 15.10 -3.66
CA VAL A 145 6.62 15.69 -2.34
C VAL A 145 8.09 16.06 -2.20
N GLN A 146 8.41 17.35 -2.12
CA GLN A 146 9.80 17.84 -2.16
C GLN A 146 10.02 19.02 -1.19
N ALA A 147 11.28 19.23 -0.78
CA ALA A 147 11.69 20.34 0.09
C ALA A 147 12.58 21.37 -0.61
N VAL A 148 12.64 21.28 -1.94
CA VAL A 148 13.40 22.21 -2.79
C VAL A 148 12.42 23.00 -3.65
N ASP A 149 12.79 24.23 -3.94
CA ASP A 149 12.11 25.06 -4.94
C ASP A 149 12.58 24.66 -6.34
N ARG A 150 12.18 23.46 -6.76
CA ARG A 150 12.42 22.93 -8.11
C ARG A 150 11.09 22.87 -8.87
N PRO A 151 10.92 23.59 -9.98
CA PRO A 151 9.73 23.46 -10.81
C PRO A 151 9.66 22.06 -11.44
N ARG A 152 8.44 21.56 -11.64
CA ARG A 152 8.16 20.29 -12.31
C ARG A 152 7.41 20.52 -13.63
N PRO A 153 7.47 19.56 -14.57
CA PRO A 153 6.77 19.69 -15.84
C PRO A 153 5.25 19.90 -15.66
N ALA A 154 4.62 20.46 -16.69
CA ALA A 154 3.18 20.67 -16.70
C ALA A 154 2.39 19.38 -16.40
N GLY A 155 1.41 19.49 -15.51
CA GLY A 155 0.58 18.37 -15.06
C GLY A 155 1.23 17.44 -14.03
N VAL A 156 2.43 17.77 -13.53
CA VAL A 156 2.99 17.21 -12.30
C VAL A 156 2.75 18.22 -11.17
N GLU A 157 2.01 17.79 -10.17
CA GLU A 157 1.71 18.58 -8.97
C GLU A 157 2.87 18.50 -7.98
N VAL A 158 3.08 19.56 -7.21
CA VAL A 158 4.11 19.63 -6.18
C VAL A 158 3.44 19.84 -4.83
N LEU A 159 3.78 18.99 -3.86
CA LEU A 159 3.51 19.19 -2.44
C LEU A 159 4.80 19.68 -1.77
N PRO A 160 4.99 21.00 -1.59
CA PRO A 160 6.18 21.53 -0.95
C PRO A 160 6.08 21.31 0.57
N LEU A 161 7.15 20.80 1.17
CA LEU A 161 7.27 20.61 2.62
C LEU A 161 8.66 21.01 3.10
N SER A 162 8.78 21.40 4.36
CA SER A 162 10.08 21.61 4.97
C SER A 162 10.72 20.27 5.32
N ALA A 163 12.02 20.13 5.05
CA ALA A 163 12.80 18.97 5.47
C ALA A 163 13.68 19.31 6.66
N ASP A 164 13.79 18.37 7.60
CA ASP A 164 14.79 18.39 8.67
C ASP A 164 15.88 17.37 8.35
N ASP A 165 17.14 17.80 8.33
CA ASP A 165 18.30 17.01 7.87
C ASP A 165 18.05 16.25 6.53
N GLY A 166 17.36 16.91 5.60
CA GLY A 166 17.00 16.34 4.30
C GLY A 166 15.98 15.19 4.34
N ARG A 167 15.26 15.03 5.45
CA ARG A 167 14.14 14.10 5.64
C ARG A 167 12.83 14.88 5.76
N LEU A 168 11.79 14.37 5.13
CA LEU A 168 10.44 14.90 5.29
C LEU A 168 9.72 14.16 6.41
N ASP A 169 8.96 14.88 7.23
CA ASP A 169 8.13 14.29 8.29
C ASP A 169 6.94 13.54 7.67
N PRO A 170 6.81 12.22 7.89
CA PRO A 170 5.66 11.44 7.44
C PRO A 170 4.29 12.02 7.82
N ARG A 171 4.17 12.73 8.96
CA ARG A 171 2.91 13.36 9.39
C ARG A 171 2.52 14.49 8.44
N GLN A 172 3.46 15.38 8.13
CA GLN A 172 3.24 16.49 7.19
C GLN A 172 2.94 15.99 5.78
N ILE A 173 3.59 14.91 5.34
CA ILE A 173 3.29 14.26 4.06
C ILE A 173 1.83 13.79 4.05
N LEU A 174 1.41 13.05 5.08
CA LEU A 174 0.07 12.49 5.17
C LEU A 174 -1.00 13.59 5.23
N GLU A 175 -0.78 14.63 6.03
CA GLU A 175 -1.69 15.77 6.15
C GLU A 175 -1.80 16.55 4.84
N GLY A 176 -0.67 16.84 4.19
CA GLY A 176 -0.64 17.53 2.91
C GLY A 176 -1.37 16.76 1.80
N LEU A 177 -1.12 15.45 1.69
CA LEU A 177 -1.80 14.60 0.70
C LEU A 177 -3.30 14.49 0.97
N ARG A 178 -3.71 14.41 2.25
CA ARG A 178 -5.15 14.45 2.62
C ARG A 178 -5.79 15.80 2.29
N GLY A 179 -5.08 16.91 2.51
CA GLY A 179 -5.51 18.24 2.08
C GLY A 179 -5.69 18.37 0.56
N MET A 180 -4.96 17.56 -0.21
CA MET A 180 -5.12 17.43 -1.67
C MET A 180 -6.24 16.46 -2.07
N GLY A 181 -7.05 15.95 -1.13
CA GLY A 181 -8.15 15.03 -1.38
C GLY A 181 -7.77 13.56 -1.49
N ILE A 182 -6.57 13.18 -1.04
CA ILE A 182 -6.11 11.78 -1.08
C ILE A 182 -6.36 11.13 0.27
N GLY A 183 -7.45 10.38 0.38
CA GLY A 183 -7.89 9.77 1.63
C GLY A 183 -7.18 8.46 1.92
N HIS A 184 -7.36 7.48 1.03
CA HIS A 184 -6.79 6.15 1.15
C HIS A 184 -5.43 6.12 0.46
N LEU A 185 -4.37 5.83 1.24
CA LEU A 185 -3.00 5.79 0.74
C LEU A 185 -2.42 4.39 0.83
N LEU A 186 -1.71 3.98 -0.22
CA LEU A 186 -0.82 2.83 -0.20
C LEU A 186 0.63 3.31 -0.16
N ILE A 187 1.38 2.94 0.87
CA ILE A 187 2.82 3.10 0.94
C ILE A 187 3.44 1.81 0.40
N GLU A 188 4.00 1.90 -0.80
CA GLU A 188 4.61 0.77 -1.52
C GLU A 188 6.12 0.97 -1.57
N GLY A 189 6.89 -0.10 -1.62
CA GLY A 189 8.26 -0.08 -2.17
C GLY A 189 9.28 0.78 -1.43
N GLY A 190 10.30 0.10 -0.89
CA GLY A 190 11.42 0.72 -0.17
C GLY A 190 11.21 0.66 1.34
N GLY A 191 11.94 -0.25 1.99
CA GLY A 191 11.80 -0.50 3.43
C GLY A 191 11.94 0.75 4.29
N LEU A 192 12.75 1.73 3.85
CA LEU A 192 12.94 2.98 4.59
C LEU A 192 11.71 3.90 4.59
N THR A 193 10.91 3.91 3.52
CA THR A 193 9.68 4.70 3.46
C THR A 193 8.63 4.05 4.36
N ILE A 194 8.42 2.75 4.20
CA ILE A 194 7.44 2.00 5.02
C ILE A 194 7.80 2.08 6.50
N THR A 195 9.06 1.82 6.86
CA THR A 195 9.54 2.00 8.24
C THR A 195 9.25 3.41 8.76
N GLY A 196 9.47 4.46 7.96
CA GLY A 196 9.24 5.83 8.41
C GLY A 196 7.79 6.09 8.82
N PHE A 197 6.82 5.58 8.05
CA PHE A 197 5.40 5.68 8.40
C PHE A 197 5.02 4.76 9.57
N LEU A 198 5.62 3.57 9.66
CA LEU A 198 5.40 2.63 10.75
C LEU A 198 5.86 3.21 12.09
N GLU A 199 7.08 3.73 12.16
CA GLU A 199 7.67 4.33 13.37
C GLU A 199 6.95 5.61 13.80
N ALA A 200 6.38 6.35 12.85
CA ALA A 200 5.54 7.50 13.13
C ALA A 200 4.14 7.12 13.64
N GLY A 201 3.78 5.82 13.67
CA GLY A 201 2.45 5.36 14.06
C GLY A 201 1.35 5.83 13.10
N LEU A 202 1.68 5.93 11.81
CA LEU A 202 0.79 6.48 10.77
C LEU A 202 0.17 5.44 9.84
N LEU A 203 0.53 4.17 10.03
CA LEU A 203 -0.04 3.05 9.29
C LEU A 203 -1.22 2.48 10.05
N ASP A 204 -2.32 2.23 9.34
CA ASP A 204 -3.49 1.50 9.85
C ASP A 204 -3.35 0.00 9.54
N LEU A 205 -2.86 -0.34 8.34
CA LEU A 205 -2.64 -1.72 7.91
C LEU A 205 -1.21 -1.89 7.38
N LEU A 206 -0.58 -3.01 7.70
CA LEU A 206 0.69 -3.44 7.12
C LEU A 206 0.52 -4.83 6.52
N GLN A 207 0.63 -4.93 5.20
CA GLN A 207 0.59 -6.20 4.48
C GLN A 207 2.01 -6.63 4.13
N VAL A 208 2.46 -7.73 4.74
CA VAL A 208 3.76 -8.35 4.47
C VAL A 208 3.53 -9.56 3.58
N SER A 209 3.84 -9.43 2.30
CA SER A 209 3.77 -10.52 1.33
C SER A 209 5.10 -11.27 1.30
N VAL A 210 5.08 -12.58 1.46
CA VAL A 210 6.25 -13.45 1.48
C VAL A 210 6.16 -14.42 0.30
N ALA A 211 7.12 -14.30 -0.62
CA ALA A 211 7.26 -15.16 -1.77
C ALA A 211 8.23 -16.33 -1.49
N PRO A 212 8.07 -17.49 -2.15
CA PRO A 212 8.80 -18.72 -1.84
C PRO A 212 10.20 -18.75 -2.47
N LEU A 213 10.99 -17.70 -2.26
CA LEU A 213 12.40 -17.63 -2.65
C LEU A 213 13.29 -17.22 -1.48
N ILE A 214 14.60 -17.48 -1.59
CA ILE A 214 15.64 -17.03 -0.65
C ILE A 214 16.63 -16.19 -1.44
N ILE A 215 16.91 -14.97 -0.98
CA ILE A 215 17.78 -14.02 -1.69
C ILE A 215 19.20 -13.99 -1.09
N GLY A 216 19.33 -14.08 0.23
CA GLY A 216 20.60 -14.02 0.94
C GLY A 216 20.91 -12.62 1.48
N SER A 217 22.00 -11.99 1.04
CA SER A 217 22.56 -10.77 1.64
C SER A 217 21.91 -9.45 1.19
N GLY A 218 20.69 -9.52 0.62
CA GLY A 218 19.93 -8.36 0.19
C GLY A 218 19.53 -7.40 1.31
N PRO A 219 19.04 -6.19 1.00
CA PRO A 219 18.40 -5.33 2.00
C PRO A 219 17.16 -6.00 2.60
N GLN A 220 16.96 -5.82 3.91
CA GLN A 220 15.76 -6.29 4.60
C GLN A 220 14.53 -5.47 4.20
N GLY A 221 13.34 -6.10 4.22
CA GLY A 221 12.09 -5.44 3.87
C GLY A 221 11.64 -4.38 4.88
N LEU A 222 11.81 -4.65 6.17
CA LEU A 222 11.54 -3.72 7.25
C LEU A 222 12.74 -3.67 8.18
N THR A 223 13.35 -2.50 8.32
CA THR A 223 14.41 -2.26 9.29
C THR A 223 14.02 -1.04 10.12
N THR A 224 13.63 -1.24 11.36
CA THR A 224 13.30 -0.17 12.31
C THR A 224 14.56 0.36 12.99
N ARG A 225 14.57 1.65 13.29
CA ARG A 225 15.52 2.35 14.15
C ARG A 225 15.14 2.23 15.63
N THR A 226 13.89 1.89 15.96
CA THR A 226 13.48 1.65 17.34
C THR A 226 14.33 0.54 17.96
N GLU A 227 15.07 0.90 19.02
CA GLU A 227 15.83 -0.07 19.80
C GLU A 227 14.90 -0.88 20.69
N VAL A 228 14.81 -2.17 20.43
CA VAL A 228 14.03 -3.13 21.22
C VAL A 228 15.03 -4.00 21.96
N GLN A 229 15.14 -3.81 23.28
CA GLN A 229 16.10 -4.52 24.12
C GLN A 229 15.60 -5.93 24.48
N THR A 230 14.28 -6.10 24.60
CA THR A 230 13.65 -7.38 24.95
C THR A 230 12.46 -7.70 24.06
N LEU A 231 12.18 -9.00 23.86
CA LEU A 231 11.04 -9.46 23.04
C LEU A 231 9.66 -9.07 23.60
N SER A 232 9.58 -8.65 24.86
CA SER A 232 8.36 -8.10 25.46
C SER A 232 8.06 -6.67 25.03
N GLN A 233 9.08 -5.92 24.60
CA GLN A 233 8.94 -4.58 24.02
C GLN A 233 8.62 -4.62 22.52
N ALA A 234 8.82 -5.78 21.88
CA ALA A 234 8.53 -5.97 20.47
C ALA A 234 7.04 -5.75 20.19
N TYR A 235 6.75 -4.96 19.16
CA TYR A 235 5.39 -4.71 18.73
C TYR A 235 4.76 -5.97 18.12
N ARG A 236 3.54 -6.32 18.56
CA ARG A 236 2.80 -7.50 18.13
C ARG A 236 1.44 -7.10 17.55
N PRO A 237 1.31 -6.91 16.23
CA PRO A 237 0.05 -6.52 15.62
C PRO A 237 -0.96 -7.68 15.61
N GLN A 238 -2.25 -7.32 15.60
CA GLN A 238 -3.32 -8.27 15.29
C GLN A 238 -3.13 -8.72 13.83
N THR A 239 -2.92 -10.02 13.61
CA THR A 239 -2.49 -10.53 12.31
C THR A 239 -3.43 -11.62 11.80
N ARG A 240 -3.87 -11.48 10.54
CA ARG A 240 -4.54 -12.53 9.76
C ARG A 240 -3.59 -13.02 8.67
N ILE A 241 -3.76 -14.26 8.21
CA ILE A 241 -2.82 -14.89 7.26
C ILE A 241 -3.60 -15.51 6.10
N PHE A 242 -3.26 -15.09 4.89
CA PHE A 242 -3.95 -15.48 3.67
C PHE A 242 -2.97 -16.01 2.63
N GLY A 243 -3.36 -17.08 1.93
CA GLY A 243 -2.63 -17.61 0.78
C GLY A 243 -3.09 -16.90 -0.49
N LEU A 244 -2.17 -16.26 -1.22
CA LEU A 244 -2.45 -15.56 -2.48
C LEU A 244 -2.37 -16.48 -3.70
N GLY A 245 -1.87 -17.71 -3.53
CA GLY A 245 -1.46 -18.60 -4.60
C GLY A 245 -0.03 -19.05 -4.32
N SER A 246 0.96 -18.53 -5.07
CA SER A 246 2.38 -18.77 -4.78
C SER A 246 2.89 -18.08 -3.51
N ASP A 247 2.26 -16.98 -3.12
CA ASP A 247 2.73 -16.09 -2.04
C ASP A 247 1.81 -16.17 -0.82
N ILE A 248 2.32 -15.82 0.36
CA ILE A 248 1.53 -15.67 1.59
C ILE A 248 1.50 -14.19 1.96
N VAL A 249 0.35 -13.67 2.40
CA VAL A 249 0.26 -12.33 2.99
C VAL A 249 -0.10 -12.40 4.47
N PHE A 250 0.70 -11.74 5.28
CA PHE A 250 0.37 -11.38 6.66
C PHE A 250 -0.32 -10.03 6.65
N ASP A 251 -1.60 -10.01 6.98
CA ASP A 251 -2.42 -8.81 7.08
C ASP A 251 -2.46 -8.32 8.52
N CYS A 252 -1.63 -7.32 8.83
CA CYS A 252 -1.41 -6.82 10.17
C CYS A 252 -2.21 -5.53 10.39
N ALA A 253 -3.20 -5.57 11.29
CA ALA A 253 -3.91 -4.38 11.74
C ALA A 253 -3.16 -3.68 12.87
N LEU A 254 -2.96 -2.37 12.69
CA LEU A 254 -2.17 -1.52 13.56
C LEU A 254 -3.09 -0.59 14.36
N GLY A 255 -3.35 -0.98 15.62
CA GLY A 255 -4.19 -0.22 16.55
C GLY A 255 -5.68 -0.57 16.49
N ALA A 256 -6.44 -0.09 17.49
CA ALA A 256 -7.81 -0.53 17.73
C ALA A 256 -8.78 -0.21 16.58
N GLN A 257 -8.60 0.93 15.90
CA GLN A 257 -9.47 1.32 14.78
C GLN A 257 -9.28 0.41 13.56
N ALA A 258 -8.04 0.06 13.22
CA ALA A 258 -7.74 -0.88 12.15
C ALA A 258 -8.29 -2.28 12.46
N ILE A 259 -8.19 -2.72 13.72
CA ILE A 259 -8.78 -3.99 14.18
C ILE A 259 -10.30 -3.96 14.03
N ALA A 260 -10.96 -2.87 14.41
CA ALA A 260 -12.41 -2.74 14.23
C ALA A 260 -12.82 -2.68 12.74
N ALA A 261 -12.00 -2.06 11.89
CA ALA A 261 -12.24 -1.99 10.44
C ALA A 261 -12.18 -3.35 9.73
N GLN A 262 -11.51 -4.34 10.34
CA GLN A 262 -11.45 -5.72 9.85
C GLN A 262 -12.78 -6.48 10.02
N GLU A 263 -13.73 -5.96 10.80
CA GLU A 263 -15.09 -6.49 10.90
C GLU A 263 -15.97 -5.89 9.79
N PRO A 264 -16.67 -6.73 9.00
CA PRO A 264 -17.51 -6.25 7.92
C PRO A 264 -18.76 -5.58 8.49
N VAL A 265 -19.04 -4.34 8.07
CA VAL A 265 -20.19 -3.55 8.52
C VAL A 265 -21.24 -3.45 7.41
N HIS A 266 -22.51 -3.55 7.80
CA HIS A 266 -23.63 -3.30 6.89
C HIS A 266 -23.88 -1.79 6.73
N ARG A 267 -24.06 -1.34 5.49
CA ARG A 267 -24.37 0.06 5.22
C ARG A 267 -25.87 0.29 5.40
N GLN A 268 -26.27 1.05 6.42
CA GLN A 268 -27.67 1.43 6.63
C GLN A 268 -28.18 2.23 5.41
N GLY A 269 -29.35 1.85 4.87
CA GLY A 269 -29.98 2.49 3.71
C GLY A 269 -30.01 1.65 2.42
N HIS A 270 -29.41 0.45 2.40
CA HIS A 270 -29.54 -0.50 1.30
C HIS A 270 -30.43 -1.68 1.72
N SER A 271 -31.26 -2.18 0.79
CA SER A 271 -32.11 -3.36 0.99
C SER A 271 -31.27 -4.55 1.49
N ALA A 272 -31.87 -5.39 2.34
CA ALA A 272 -31.28 -6.65 2.85
C ALA A 272 -30.87 -7.65 1.75
N ALA A 273 -31.16 -7.35 0.47
CA ALA A 273 -30.76 -8.11 -0.71
C ALA A 273 -29.43 -7.64 -1.34
N CYS A 274 -28.64 -6.80 -0.67
CA CYS A 274 -27.26 -6.50 -1.08
C CYS A 274 -26.36 -7.74 -0.99
#